data_AF-A0A1F7MAW3-F1
#
_entry.id   AF-A0A1F7MAW3-F1
#
_cell.length_a   1.000
_cell.length_b   1.000
_cell.length_c   1.000
_cell.angle_alpha   90.00
_cell.angle_beta   90.00
_cell.angle_gamma   90.00
#
_symmetry.space_group_name_H-M   'P 1'
#
loop_
_entity.id
_entity.type
_entity.pdbx_description
1 polymer ?
#
loop_
_entity_poly.entity_id
_entity_poly.type
_entity_poly.pdbx_seq_one_letter_code
_entity_poly.pdbx_strand_id
1 'polypeptide(L)'
;MRRTSALSLALVLLSGCRDNGGAPSTNGGSGPGRWGEPQSTFTLPAPSPGTGTLALNHPELTKEFTTVDWSTLDRLYIPAGAYRSILLGGLPARSADRPLVITNLGGQVKVGGAAANYVFVIRGGKNWVLTGRHDPTAKTGDASYRGHAEGEFAHSQGTYGIVVDDAFSRTGLSGLAIGGGASDFELDMLEVTRVEFAGLLVKTDDDGSATMRNVHIHDLYVHDVGSEGIYLGSTQAQPQHAFEALQIYDNRILRTGTEALQVGQLGSGCEVHHNVLGPGAVRWRSAFQKWQDGNVQYGQRYGSSSFHHNVVIGTGDLFVELFPTRVEGDPRAQGDTVSFADNYFADTSSSGAYTHAIDTGVTIRFERNAWRGFRFHYDEVYPDAAEPVQVFGVGSNSPDPHVLKDNVVEGPYPFIAWLFPSVEAEGNTSAAVAQVRFREFMGADLDEDYRRLEWWTARATLSPDQRVVVYSVGARVLQGGTLYEALSENQEKEPAATPDVWRALPPPADDVRLAPDSPHAGLGIRWPPPAR
;
A
#
# COMPACT_ATOMS: atom_id res chain seq x y z
N MET A 1 -33.81 52.47 36.24
CA MET A 1 -34.48 53.00 35.03
C MET A 1 -33.41 53.50 34.07
N ARG A 2 -33.56 53.06 32.81
CA ARG A 2 -32.60 53.03 31.69
C ARG A 2 -31.87 54.36 31.41
N ARG A 3 -30.57 54.26 31.13
CA ARG A 3 -29.72 55.33 30.57
C ARG A 3 -29.27 54.96 29.15
N THR A 4 -29.74 55.76 28.20
CA THR A 4 -29.04 56.40 27.06
C THR A 4 -27.92 55.65 26.31
N SER A 5 -28.20 55.38 25.02
CA SER A 5 -27.50 55.86 23.78
C SER A 5 -25.97 55.78 23.67
N ALA A 6 -25.31 55.55 22.53
CA ALA A 6 -25.58 55.01 21.19
C ALA A 6 -24.21 54.92 20.45
N LEU A 7 -24.09 53.98 19.50
CA LEU A 7 -23.15 53.91 18.35
C LEU A 7 -21.62 53.88 18.56
N SER A 8 -20.96 52.76 18.18
CA SER A 8 -20.05 52.66 17.02
C SER A 8 -19.21 51.35 16.97
N LEU A 9 -19.10 50.81 15.75
CA LEU A 9 -17.97 50.09 15.10
C LEU A 9 -17.28 48.84 15.73
N ALA A 10 -17.39 47.74 14.97
CA ALA A 10 -16.42 46.67 14.65
C ALA A 10 -15.37 46.19 15.70
N LEU A 11 -15.40 44.88 16.01
CA LEU A 11 -14.20 44.04 16.02
C LEU A 11 -14.55 42.54 15.94
N VAL A 12 -14.02 41.87 14.92
CA VAL A 12 -13.91 40.41 14.81
C VAL A 12 -12.84 39.95 15.80
N LEU A 13 -13.16 38.99 16.67
CA LEU A 13 -12.18 38.33 17.54
C LEU A 13 -12.28 36.81 17.36
N LEU A 14 -11.42 36.30 16.50
CA LEU A 14 -10.88 34.95 16.52
C LEU A 14 -9.92 34.83 17.70
N SER A 15 -10.06 33.78 18.51
CA SER A 15 -9.09 33.34 19.51
C SER A 15 -9.43 31.88 19.85
N GLY A 16 -8.56 30.89 19.77
CA GLY A 16 -7.13 30.84 19.47
C GLY A 16 -6.70 29.43 19.84
N CYS A 17 -6.43 28.58 18.84
CA CYS A 17 -5.79 27.29 19.04
C CYS A 17 -4.37 27.53 19.57
N ARG A 18 -4.00 26.82 20.63
CA ARG A 18 -2.62 26.82 21.13
C ARG A 18 -1.81 25.82 20.33
N ASP A 19 -0.88 26.37 19.55
CA ASP A 19 0.30 25.69 19.04
C ASP A 19 1.15 25.15 20.19
N ASN A 20 1.62 23.91 20.04
CA ASN A 20 2.80 23.39 20.75
C ASN A 20 3.44 22.29 19.87
N GLY A 21 4.64 22.58 19.38
CA GLY A 21 5.53 21.60 18.72
C GLY A 21 5.80 21.90 17.25
N GLY A 22 6.64 22.90 16.99
CA GLY A 22 7.06 23.25 15.62
C GLY A 22 7.81 22.11 14.92
N ALA A 23 7.27 21.69 13.78
CA ALA A 23 7.99 20.92 12.77
C ALA A 23 9.02 21.84 12.07
N PRO A 24 10.18 21.32 11.64
CA PRO A 24 11.10 22.09 10.81
C PRO A 24 10.48 22.36 9.44
N SER A 25 10.78 23.54 8.90
CA SER A 25 10.22 24.09 7.67
C SER A 25 10.38 23.18 6.45
N THR A 26 9.27 22.78 5.83
CA THR A 26 9.21 22.21 4.49
C THR A 26 9.27 23.35 3.45
N ASN A 27 10.47 23.63 2.95
CA ASN A 27 10.60 24.19 1.60
C ASN A 27 10.97 23.00 0.71
N GLY A 28 9.99 22.19 0.34
CA GLY A 28 10.23 20.92 -0.35
C GLY A 28 9.14 20.61 -1.36
N GLY A 29 8.75 21.59 -2.18
CA GLY A 29 7.79 21.38 -3.25
C GLY A 29 8.15 20.15 -4.09
N SER A 30 7.13 19.44 -4.58
CA SER A 30 7.22 18.25 -5.45
C SER A 30 7.82 18.52 -6.84
N GLY A 31 8.42 19.70 -7.04
CA GLY A 31 9.00 20.15 -8.31
C GLY A 31 10.48 19.79 -8.47
N PRO A 32 11.03 19.99 -9.67
CA PRO A 32 12.45 19.78 -9.95
C PRO A 32 13.33 20.61 -9.02
N GLY A 33 14.43 20.02 -8.56
CA GLY A 33 15.38 20.63 -7.64
C GLY A 33 15.04 20.45 -6.15
N ARG A 34 14.10 19.57 -5.78
CA ARG A 34 13.69 19.34 -4.37
C ARG A 34 14.87 19.16 -3.41
N TRP A 35 15.92 18.47 -3.84
CA TRP A 35 17.12 18.20 -3.03
C TRP A 35 18.35 19.02 -3.42
N GLY A 36 18.17 20.07 -4.24
CA GLY A 36 19.24 20.92 -4.77
C GLY A 36 20.28 20.19 -5.61
N GLU A 37 21.20 20.93 -6.23
CA GLU A 37 22.37 20.32 -6.87
C GLU A 37 23.28 19.67 -5.81
N PRO A 38 23.70 18.41 -5.98
CA PRO A 38 24.53 17.74 -5.00
C PRO A 38 25.97 18.27 -5.03
N GLN A 39 26.54 18.48 -3.84
CA GLN A 39 27.93 18.91 -3.63
C GLN A 39 28.86 17.72 -3.43
N SER A 40 28.36 16.63 -2.82
CA SER A 40 29.10 15.40 -2.57
C SER A 40 28.34 14.19 -3.09
N THR A 41 29.00 13.35 -3.88
CA THR A 41 28.39 12.16 -4.47
C THR A 41 29.32 10.96 -4.39
N PHE A 42 28.74 9.78 -4.34
CA PHE A 42 29.47 8.51 -4.35
C PHE A 42 28.67 7.50 -5.17
N THR A 43 29.35 6.84 -6.10
CA THR A 43 28.74 5.78 -6.92
C THR A 43 29.27 4.44 -6.44
N LEU A 44 28.36 3.51 -6.13
CA LEU A 44 28.75 2.16 -5.75
C LEU A 44 29.57 1.52 -6.89
N PRO A 45 30.63 0.77 -6.56
CA PRO A 45 31.42 0.09 -7.59
C PRO A 45 30.55 -0.98 -8.28
N ALA A 46 30.44 -0.90 -9.61
CA ALA A 46 29.76 -1.93 -10.38
C ALA A 46 30.52 -3.27 -10.24
N PRO A 47 29.82 -4.42 -10.10
CA PRO A 47 30.50 -5.70 -10.04
C PRO A 47 31.21 -6.00 -11.36
N SER A 48 32.35 -6.69 -11.30
CA SER A 48 33.17 -6.95 -12.49
C SER A 48 32.39 -7.76 -13.54
N PRO A 49 32.46 -7.41 -14.85
CA PRO A 49 31.67 -8.05 -15.92
C PRO A 49 31.90 -9.57 -16.14
N GLY A 50 32.88 -10.18 -15.47
CA GLY A 50 33.35 -11.54 -15.75
C GLY A 50 32.83 -12.65 -14.82
N THR A 51 32.04 -12.34 -13.79
CA THR A 51 31.63 -13.33 -12.77
C THR A 51 30.12 -13.39 -12.60
N GLY A 52 29.42 -14.14 -13.47
CA GLY A 52 28.04 -14.56 -13.23
C GLY A 52 27.03 -13.44 -12.94
N THR A 53 25.90 -13.80 -12.33
CA THR A 53 24.79 -12.89 -11.99
C THR A 53 25.24 -11.82 -10.99
N LEU A 54 25.13 -10.55 -11.40
CA LEU A 54 25.57 -9.36 -10.65
C LEU A 54 24.79 -9.22 -9.34
N ALA A 55 25.48 -9.07 -8.20
CA ALA A 55 24.87 -8.72 -6.93
C ALA A 55 25.63 -7.56 -6.30
N LEU A 56 24.91 -6.59 -5.73
CA LEU A 56 25.49 -5.55 -4.88
C LEU A 56 25.21 -5.95 -3.44
N ASN A 57 26.25 -6.28 -2.68
CA ASN A 57 26.09 -6.76 -1.31
C ASN A 57 27.02 -5.98 -0.39
N HIS A 58 26.49 -4.90 0.18
CA HIS A 58 27.20 -3.98 1.06
C HIS A 58 26.48 -3.90 2.40
N PRO A 59 26.62 -4.90 3.30
CA PRO A 59 25.95 -4.91 4.59
C PRO A 59 26.41 -3.81 5.55
N GLU A 60 27.57 -3.20 5.32
CA GLU A 60 28.15 -2.18 6.21
C GLU A 60 28.82 -1.07 5.39
N LEU A 61 28.03 -0.34 4.58
CA LEU A 61 28.50 0.70 3.64
C LEU A 61 29.51 1.68 4.26
N THR A 62 29.21 2.18 5.47
CA THR A 62 30.06 3.14 6.19
C THR A 62 31.41 2.57 6.63
N LYS A 63 31.51 1.25 6.81
CA LYS A 63 32.75 0.55 7.15
C LYS A 63 33.50 0.06 5.91
N GLU A 64 32.77 -0.27 4.84
CA GLU A 64 33.36 -0.74 3.58
C GLU A 64 34.01 0.40 2.79
N PHE A 65 33.38 1.58 2.79
CA PHE A 65 33.84 2.76 2.06
C PHE A 65 34.29 3.87 3.02
N THR A 66 35.40 3.62 3.72
CA THR A 66 35.93 4.51 4.78
C THR A 66 36.46 5.85 4.28
N THR A 67 36.72 5.98 2.98
CA THR A 67 37.16 7.23 2.35
C THR A 67 35.99 8.15 1.99
N VAL A 68 34.75 7.66 2.05
CA VAL A 68 33.54 8.46 1.79
C VAL A 68 33.13 9.16 3.07
N ASP A 69 32.96 10.48 3.01
CA ASP A 69 32.37 11.23 4.12
C ASP A 69 30.84 11.07 4.11
N TRP A 70 30.38 9.99 4.75
CA TRP A 70 28.95 9.67 4.91
C TRP A 70 28.18 10.70 5.72
N SER A 71 28.85 11.62 6.42
CA SER A 71 28.19 12.70 7.14
C SER A 71 27.79 13.86 6.22
N THR A 72 28.47 14.04 5.09
CA THR A 72 28.22 15.12 4.10
C THR A 72 27.78 14.62 2.73
N LEU A 73 27.82 13.31 2.46
CA LEU A 73 27.35 12.73 1.20
C LEU A 73 25.89 13.13 0.91
N ASP A 74 25.63 13.68 -0.29
CA ASP A 74 24.30 14.09 -0.73
C ASP A 74 23.64 13.00 -1.59
N ARG A 75 24.42 12.32 -2.44
CA ARG A 75 23.94 11.27 -3.36
C ARG A 75 24.75 10.00 -3.22
N LEU A 76 24.04 8.90 -2.96
CA LEU A 76 24.53 7.54 -3.15
C LEU A 76 23.92 6.98 -4.45
N TYR A 77 24.75 6.78 -5.46
CA TYR A 77 24.32 6.24 -6.74
C TYR A 77 24.46 4.73 -6.82
N ILE A 78 23.40 4.07 -7.26
CA ILE A 78 23.40 2.70 -7.73
C ILE A 78 23.61 2.73 -9.26
N PRO A 79 24.71 2.17 -9.80
CA PRO A 79 24.91 2.13 -11.25
C PRO A 79 23.78 1.38 -11.95
N ALA A 80 23.36 1.85 -13.12
CA ALA A 80 22.43 1.13 -13.97
C ALA A 80 22.90 -0.30 -14.26
N GLY A 81 21.97 -1.23 -14.32
CA GLY A 81 22.27 -2.65 -14.53
C GLY A 81 21.14 -3.58 -14.08
N ALA A 82 21.27 -4.85 -14.47
CA ALA A 82 20.41 -5.93 -14.01
C ALA A 82 21.13 -6.71 -12.90
N TYR A 83 20.64 -6.58 -11.68
CA TYR A 83 21.17 -7.21 -10.48
C TYR A 83 20.28 -8.36 -10.08
N ARG A 84 20.88 -9.52 -9.77
CA ARG A 84 20.17 -10.62 -9.11
C ARG A 84 19.64 -10.20 -7.74
N SER A 85 20.44 -9.45 -6.98
CA SER A 85 20.06 -8.97 -5.65
C SER A 85 20.85 -7.73 -5.25
N ILE A 86 20.24 -6.88 -4.42
CA ILE A 86 20.89 -5.71 -3.81
C ILE A 86 20.71 -5.77 -2.28
N LEU A 87 21.78 -5.52 -1.53
CA LEU A 87 21.73 -5.27 -0.09
C LEU A 87 22.56 -4.03 0.23
N LEU A 88 21.91 -3.04 0.85
CA LEU A 88 22.52 -1.82 1.36
C LEU A 88 22.29 -1.76 2.88
N GLY A 89 23.34 -1.94 3.67
CA GLY A 89 23.30 -1.88 5.12
C GLY A 89 24.32 -0.92 5.69
N GLY A 90 24.21 -0.65 7.00
CA GLY A 90 25.11 0.26 7.69
C GLY A 90 25.00 1.71 7.21
N LEU A 91 23.80 2.11 6.76
CA LEU A 91 23.50 3.48 6.36
C LEU A 91 23.66 4.45 7.56
N PRO A 92 24.13 5.68 7.32
CA PRO A 92 24.33 6.65 8.40
C PRO A 92 23.00 7.13 8.97
N ALA A 93 23.04 7.64 10.20
CA ALA A 93 22.00 8.52 10.71
C ALA A 93 22.29 9.95 10.25
N ARG A 94 21.37 10.54 9.50
CA ARG A 94 21.47 11.91 8.96
C ARG A 94 20.49 12.82 9.69
N SER A 95 20.63 14.12 9.49
CA SER A 95 19.64 15.12 9.90
C SER A 95 18.58 15.30 8.81
N ALA A 96 17.36 15.67 9.18
CA ALA A 96 16.23 15.82 8.25
C ALA A 96 16.44 16.93 7.21
N ASP A 97 17.25 17.95 7.52
CA ASP A 97 17.61 19.04 6.62
C ASP A 97 18.65 18.64 5.56
N ARG A 98 19.33 17.51 5.73
CA ARG A 98 20.32 17.00 4.77
C ARG A 98 20.25 15.49 4.62
N PRO A 99 19.13 14.95 4.07
CA PRO A 99 18.94 13.53 3.91
C PRO A 99 19.95 12.95 2.90
N LEU A 100 20.30 11.68 3.07
CA LEU A 100 21.03 10.93 2.04
C LEU A 100 20.06 10.49 0.95
N VAL A 101 20.23 10.96 -0.29
CA VAL A 101 19.39 10.52 -1.42
C VAL A 101 20.09 9.37 -2.14
N ILE A 102 19.41 8.22 -2.21
CA ILE A 102 19.83 6.99 -2.86
C ILE A 102 19.04 6.86 -4.16
N THR A 103 19.72 6.76 -5.30
CA THR A 103 19.07 6.78 -6.62
C THR A 103 19.90 6.04 -7.68
N ASN A 104 19.30 5.74 -8.82
CA ASN A 104 19.97 5.14 -9.97
C ASN A 104 20.85 6.18 -10.73
N LEU A 105 21.90 5.71 -11.40
CA LEU A 105 22.76 6.54 -12.25
C LEU A 105 23.07 5.84 -13.58
N GLY A 106 22.88 6.57 -14.68
CA GLY A 106 23.26 6.13 -16.04
C GLY A 106 22.28 5.16 -16.69
N GLY A 107 21.03 5.13 -16.24
CA GLY A 107 19.98 4.24 -16.74
C GLY A 107 19.20 3.56 -15.61
N GLN A 108 18.46 2.50 -15.94
CA GLN A 108 17.64 1.75 -15.00
C GLN A 108 18.45 0.79 -14.13
N VAL A 109 18.08 0.71 -12.85
CA VAL A 109 18.47 -0.35 -11.92
C VAL A 109 17.33 -1.36 -11.87
N LYS A 110 17.57 -2.57 -12.38
CA LYS A 110 16.62 -3.68 -12.29
C LYS A 110 17.14 -4.71 -11.30
N VAL A 111 16.32 -5.13 -10.34
CA VAL A 111 16.71 -6.08 -9.28
C VAL A 111 15.80 -7.29 -9.27
N GLY A 112 16.37 -8.50 -9.28
CA GLY A 112 15.65 -9.78 -9.27
C GLY A 112 15.81 -10.58 -10.57
N GLY A 113 14.86 -11.47 -10.84
CA GLY A 113 14.76 -12.26 -12.06
C GLY A 113 15.59 -13.55 -12.04
N ALA A 114 16.33 -13.79 -10.96
CA ALA A 114 17.07 -15.01 -10.72
C ALA A 114 17.09 -15.31 -9.23
N ALA A 115 16.93 -16.59 -8.88
CA ALA A 115 16.80 -17.01 -7.49
C ALA A 115 17.98 -16.53 -6.62
N ALA A 116 17.64 -15.87 -5.51
CA ALA A 116 18.56 -15.37 -4.50
C ALA A 116 18.03 -15.67 -3.08
N ASN A 117 18.74 -15.20 -2.05
CA ASN A 117 18.26 -15.26 -0.66
C ASN A 117 17.36 -14.06 -0.30
N TYR A 118 17.43 -13.00 -1.10
CA TYR A 118 16.65 -11.77 -1.01
C TYR A 118 16.72 -11.05 -2.36
N VAL A 119 15.77 -10.16 -2.63
CA VAL A 119 15.74 -9.37 -3.88
C VAL A 119 16.43 -8.02 -3.65
N PHE A 120 15.78 -7.07 -2.96
CA PHE A 120 16.38 -5.79 -2.59
C PHE A 120 16.18 -5.53 -1.08
N VAL A 121 17.29 -5.38 -0.34
CA VAL A 121 17.29 -5.14 1.11
C VAL A 121 17.97 -3.82 1.45
N ILE A 122 17.34 -3.02 2.31
CA ILE A 122 17.95 -1.87 2.97
C ILE A 122 17.92 -2.08 4.50
N ARG A 123 19.04 -1.83 5.19
CA ARG A 123 19.16 -2.01 6.64
C ARG A 123 19.69 -0.77 7.35
N GLY A 124 18.91 -0.29 8.32
CA GLY A 124 19.29 0.78 9.23
C GLY A 124 19.33 2.17 8.58
N GLY A 125 19.96 3.10 9.29
CA GLY A 125 20.06 4.50 8.89
C GLY A 125 18.84 5.34 9.24
N LYS A 126 19.03 6.67 9.19
CA LYS A 126 17.96 7.66 9.38
C LYS A 126 18.11 8.84 8.43
N ASN A 127 17.00 9.44 8.05
CA ASN A 127 16.92 10.57 7.12
C ASN A 127 17.57 10.23 5.77
N TRP A 128 16.98 9.27 5.07
CA TRP A 128 17.38 8.91 3.71
C TRP A 128 16.17 8.77 2.78
N VAL A 129 16.39 8.96 1.49
CA VAL A 129 15.37 8.82 0.44
C VAL A 129 15.84 7.76 -0.55
N LEU A 130 14.99 6.81 -0.90
CA LEU A 130 15.20 5.93 -2.06
C LEU A 130 14.26 6.39 -3.17
N THR A 131 14.82 6.87 -4.28
CA THR A 131 14.03 7.39 -5.39
C THR A 131 14.51 6.92 -6.76
N GLY A 132 13.56 6.51 -7.60
CA GLY A 132 13.76 6.29 -9.04
C GLY A 132 13.44 7.51 -9.90
N ARG A 133 13.07 8.66 -9.29
CA ARG A 133 12.65 9.88 -9.99
C ARG A 133 13.81 10.52 -10.74
N HIS A 134 13.57 10.84 -12.01
CA HIS A 134 14.46 11.70 -12.77
C HIS A 134 14.29 13.17 -12.37
N ASP A 135 15.36 13.78 -11.89
CA ASP A 135 15.44 15.22 -11.62
C ASP A 135 16.81 15.75 -12.08
N PRO A 136 16.87 16.57 -13.15
CA PRO A 136 18.14 17.03 -13.70
C PRO A 136 18.87 18.01 -12.77
N THR A 137 18.13 18.77 -11.95
CA THR A 137 18.73 19.70 -10.97
C THR A 137 19.27 18.90 -9.78
N ALA A 138 18.47 17.97 -9.25
CA ALA A 138 18.90 17.15 -8.12
C ALA A 138 19.92 16.06 -8.50
N LYS A 139 20.12 15.86 -9.81
CA LYS A 139 20.94 14.81 -10.44
C LYS A 139 20.51 13.41 -9.98
N THR A 140 19.21 13.16 -9.93
CA THR A 140 18.65 11.84 -9.62
C THR A 140 18.05 11.19 -10.87
N GLY A 141 17.99 9.87 -10.89
CA GLY A 141 17.36 9.10 -11.96
C GLY A 141 18.00 9.25 -13.34
N ASP A 142 17.27 8.83 -14.36
CA ASP A 142 17.66 8.93 -15.77
C ASP A 142 16.46 9.37 -16.61
N ALA A 143 16.69 10.28 -17.58
CA ALA A 143 15.62 10.87 -18.37
C ALA A 143 14.86 9.85 -19.24
N SER A 144 15.44 8.68 -19.49
CA SER A 144 14.83 7.58 -20.25
C SER A 144 13.90 6.72 -19.40
N TYR A 145 13.95 6.86 -18.07
CA TYR A 145 13.25 6.02 -17.10
C TYR A 145 12.52 6.87 -16.06
N ARG A 146 11.50 7.61 -16.52
CA ARG A 146 10.77 8.62 -15.73
C ARG A 146 9.60 8.04 -14.92
N GLY A 147 9.14 6.83 -15.20
CA GLY A 147 7.89 6.31 -14.67
C GLY A 147 6.72 7.27 -14.95
N HIS A 148 5.80 7.37 -14.00
CA HIS A 148 4.69 8.31 -14.03
C HIS A 148 5.01 9.72 -13.49
N ALA A 149 6.27 10.09 -13.26
CA ALA A 149 6.65 11.35 -12.60
C ALA A 149 6.20 12.63 -13.32
N GLU A 150 5.74 12.53 -14.57
CA GLU A 150 5.23 13.64 -15.38
C GLU A 150 3.74 13.47 -15.74
N GLY A 151 3.05 12.49 -15.14
CA GLY A 151 1.63 12.21 -15.36
C GLY A 151 1.35 11.11 -16.38
N GLU A 152 2.39 10.45 -16.89
CA GLU A 152 2.35 9.31 -17.80
C GLU A 152 2.08 8.01 -17.03
N PHE A 153 0.88 7.85 -16.47
CA PHE A 153 0.51 6.66 -15.70
C PHE A 153 0.24 5.45 -16.60
N ALA A 154 -0.46 5.67 -17.71
CA ALA A 154 -0.81 4.62 -18.66
C ALA A 154 0.45 3.97 -19.25
N HIS A 155 0.53 2.64 -19.20
CA HIS A 155 1.61 1.85 -19.79
C HIS A 155 3.01 2.20 -19.28
N SER A 156 3.12 2.61 -18.01
CA SER A 156 4.40 2.99 -17.39
C SER A 156 5.23 1.81 -16.86
N GLN A 157 4.74 0.57 -16.96
CA GLN A 157 5.47 -0.64 -16.56
C GLN A 157 6.87 -0.68 -17.20
N GLY A 158 7.90 -0.99 -16.41
CA GLY A 158 9.29 -1.04 -16.85
C GLY A 158 9.94 0.31 -17.16
N THR A 159 9.25 1.43 -16.97
CA THR A 159 9.79 2.77 -17.31
C THR A 159 10.37 3.52 -16.10
N TYR A 160 10.51 2.87 -14.95
CA TYR A 160 11.01 3.49 -13.72
C TYR A 160 12.53 3.39 -13.59
N GLY A 161 13.15 4.38 -12.94
CA GLY A 161 14.59 4.38 -12.70
C GLY A 161 15.07 3.20 -11.84
N ILE A 162 14.21 2.73 -10.93
CA ILE A 162 14.44 1.55 -10.09
C ILE A 162 13.22 0.62 -10.22
N VAL A 163 13.49 -0.61 -10.67
CA VAL A 163 12.49 -1.67 -10.85
C VAL A 163 12.91 -2.90 -10.04
N VAL A 164 12.05 -3.34 -9.13
CA VAL A 164 12.20 -4.60 -8.42
C VAL A 164 11.29 -5.62 -9.06
N ASP A 165 11.88 -6.60 -9.74
CA ASP A 165 11.17 -7.57 -10.56
C ASP A 165 11.83 -8.94 -10.44
N ASP A 166 11.27 -9.78 -9.55
CA ASP A 166 11.85 -11.09 -9.27
C ASP A 166 11.47 -12.15 -10.31
N ALA A 167 10.53 -11.84 -11.22
CA ALA A 167 9.94 -12.80 -12.16
C ALA A 167 9.45 -14.10 -11.47
N PHE A 168 9.00 -13.99 -10.23
CA PHE A 168 8.64 -15.11 -9.35
C PHE A 168 9.73 -16.19 -9.24
N SER A 169 11.01 -15.78 -9.26
CA SER A 169 12.15 -16.71 -9.35
C SER A 169 12.24 -17.69 -8.18
N ARG A 170 11.69 -17.32 -7.02
CA ARG A 170 11.67 -18.16 -5.82
C ARG A 170 10.45 -17.85 -4.94
N THR A 171 9.86 -18.90 -4.39
CA THR A 171 8.77 -18.80 -3.41
C THR A 171 9.21 -18.10 -2.12
N GLY A 172 8.35 -17.25 -1.58
CA GLY A 172 8.53 -16.65 -0.25
C GLY A 172 9.49 -15.45 -0.19
N LEU A 173 10.00 -14.97 -1.33
CA LEU A 173 10.82 -13.76 -1.35
C LEU A 173 9.95 -12.51 -1.44
N SER A 174 10.31 -11.50 -0.64
CA SER A 174 9.81 -10.14 -0.78
C SER A 174 10.68 -9.31 -1.73
N GLY A 175 10.09 -8.28 -2.32
CA GLY A 175 10.73 -7.43 -3.31
C GLY A 175 11.71 -6.46 -2.65
N LEU A 176 11.18 -5.39 -2.08
CA LEU A 176 11.95 -4.42 -1.31
C LEU A 176 11.71 -4.63 0.19
N ALA A 177 12.74 -5.08 0.90
CA ALA A 177 12.71 -5.25 2.34
C ALA A 177 13.52 -4.16 3.05
N ILE A 178 12.91 -3.50 4.04
CA ILE A 178 13.53 -2.45 4.86
C ILE A 178 13.43 -2.86 6.33
N GLY A 179 14.55 -2.80 7.04
CA GLY A 179 14.57 -3.16 8.46
C GLY A 179 15.86 -2.74 9.15
N GLY A 180 16.21 -3.44 10.23
CA GLY A 180 17.44 -3.17 10.98
C GLY A 180 17.44 -1.81 11.68
N GLY A 181 16.29 -1.37 12.19
CA GLY A 181 16.16 -0.10 12.90
C GLY A 181 16.15 1.15 12.01
N ALA A 182 15.88 1.00 10.71
CA ALA A 182 15.66 2.12 9.81
C ALA A 182 14.47 2.99 10.28
N SER A 183 14.59 4.30 10.18
CA SER A 183 13.56 5.29 10.54
C SER A 183 13.78 6.55 9.72
N ASP A 184 12.79 7.44 9.65
CA ASP A 184 12.88 8.75 9.00
C ASP A 184 13.32 8.59 7.53
N PHE A 185 12.52 7.90 6.72
CA PHE A 185 12.88 7.62 5.34
C PHE A 185 11.71 7.78 4.37
N GLU A 186 12.06 7.95 3.11
CA GLU A 186 11.09 8.12 2.02
C GLU A 186 11.36 7.15 0.87
N LEU A 187 10.30 6.58 0.32
CA LEU A 187 10.27 5.80 -0.91
C LEU A 187 9.44 6.56 -1.95
N ASP A 188 10.03 6.80 -3.12
CA ASP A 188 9.44 7.62 -4.19
C ASP A 188 9.74 7.01 -5.57
N MET A 189 8.74 6.97 -6.45
CA MET A 189 8.92 6.62 -7.87
C MET A 189 9.65 5.29 -8.08
N LEU A 190 9.17 4.22 -7.45
CA LEU A 190 9.65 2.85 -7.62
C LEU A 190 8.58 1.97 -8.25
N GLU A 191 9.02 0.98 -9.03
CA GLU A 191 8.17 -0.11 -9.51
C GLU A 191 8.57 -1.41 -8.80
N VAL A 192 7.57 -2.15 -8.31
CA VAL A 192 7.76 -3.46 -7.70
C VAL A 192 6.77 -4.44 -8.31
N THR A 193 7.26 -5.50 -8.94
CA THR A 193 6.39 -6.44 -9.65
C THR A 193 6.92 -7.86 -9.65
N ARG A 194 6.02 -8.83 -9.88
CA ARG A 194 6.36 -10.25 -10.05
C ARG A 194 7.24 -10.81 -8.94
N VAL A 195 6.87 -10.46 -7.71
CA VAL A 195 7.47 -10.93 -6.46
C VAL A 195 6.49 -11.93 -5.84
N GLU A 196 6.98 -13.02 -5.26
CA GLU A 196 6.08 -14.09 -4.80
C GLU A 196 5.48 -13.91 -3.41
N PHE A 197 6.19 -13.27 -2.48
CA PHE A 197 5.61 -12.87 -1.19
C PHE A 197 5.23 -11.39 -1.22
N ALA A 198 5.57 -10.60 -0.20
CA ALA A 198 5.20 -9.19 -0.16
C ALA A 198 6.03 -8.32 -1.15
N GLY A 199 5.38 -7.40 -1.85
CA GLY A 199 6.06 -6.44 -2.73
C GLY A 199 7.05 -5.58 -1.92
N LEU A 200 6.53 -4.92 -0.88
CA LEU A 200 7.33 -4.25 0.14
C LEU A 200 7.20 -4.97 1.49
N LEU A 201 8.32 -5.10 2.19
CA LEU A 201 8.37 -5.64 3.55
C LEU A 201 9.14 -4.67 4.46
N VAL A 202 8.45 -3.90 5.30
CA VAL A 202 9.10 -2.92 6.18
C VAL A 202 8.86 -3.27 7.63
N LYS A 203 9.91 -3.74 8.32
CA LYS A 203 9.81 -4.11 9.73
C LYS A 203 11.14 -4.24 10.44
N THR A 204 11.09 -4.05 11.76
CA THR A 204 12.11 -4.51 12.70
C THR A 204 11.46 -5.54 13.62
N ASP A 205 11.74 -6.81 13.39
CA ASP A 205 11.19 -7.91 14.19
C ASP A 205 11.83 -7.94 15.59
N ASP A 206 11.04 -8.38 16.57
CA ASP A 206 11.49 -8.77 17.92
C ASP A 206 12.14 -7.65 18.76
N ASP A 207 11.90 -6.39 18.39
CA ASP A 207 12.36 -5.21 19.12
C ASP A 207 11.20 -4.25 19.43
N GLY A 208 10.60 -4.44 20.60
CA GLY A 208 9.50 -3.59 21.10
C GLY A 208 9.93 -2.20 21.55
N SER A 209 11.24 -1.93 21.62
CA SER A 209 11.79 -0.60 21.93
C SER A 209 12.00 0.24 20.67
N ALA A 210 12.03 -0.39 19.50
CA ALA A 210 12.17 0.30 18.23
C ALA A 210 10.86 1.01 17.84
N THR A 211 11.01 2.19 17.24
CA THR A 211 9.92 2.87 16.56
C THR A 211 10.44 3.40 15.24
N MET A 212 9.76 3.05 14.15
CA MET A 212 9.98 3.63 12.83
C MET A 212 9.15 4.90 12.71
N ARG A 213 9.80 6.06 12.62
CA ARG A 213 9.15 7.36 12.59
C ARG A 213 9.24 8.01 11.21
N ASN A 214 8.30 8.88 10.88
CA ASN A 214 8.39 9.77 9.71
C ASN A 214 8.71 9.00 8.42
N VAL A 215 7.97 7.92 8.19
CA VAL A 215 8.13 7.06 7.02
C VAL A 215 7.16 7.51 5.95
N HIS A 216 7.65 7.81 4.75
CA HIS A 216 6.84 8.25 3.62
C HIS A 216 6.93 7.22 2.48
N ILE A 217 5.81 6.67 2.05
CA ILE A 217 5.72 5.69 0.97
C ILE A 217 4.71 6.21 -0.04
N HIS A 218 5.20 6.71 -1.17
CA HIS A 218 4.33 7.37 -2.15
C HIS A 218 4.83 7.28 -3.58
N ASP A 219 3.92 7.56 -4.51
CA ASP A 219 4.20 7.52 -5.96
C ASP A 219 4.84 6.17 -6.35
N LEU A 220 4.44 5.08 -5.67
CA LEU A 220 4.89 3.73 -5.99
C LEU A 220 3.91 3.05 -6.93
N TYR A 221 4.45 2.11 -7.70
CA TYR A 221 3.66 1.20 -8.50
C TYR A 221 4.04 -0.24 -8.15
N VAL A 222 3.20 -0.84 -7.33
CA VAL A 222 3.34 -2.21 -6.86
C VAL A 222 2.28 -3.05 -7.56
N HIS A 223 2.66 -4.05 -8.33
CA HIS A 223 1.68 -4.82 -9.07
C HIS A 223 2.09 -6.25 -9.38
N ASP A 224 1.11 -7.14 -9.58
CA ASP A 224 1.35 -8.54 -9.94
C ASP A 224 2.23 -9.23 -8.89
N VAL A 225 1.82 -9.15 -7.63
CA VAL A 225 2.54 -9.69 -6.46
C VAL A 225 1.80 -10.92 -5.96
N GLY A 226 2.53 -11.99 -5.63
CA GLY A 226 1.97 -13.30 -5.29
C GLY A 226 1.34 -13.39 -3.91
N SER A 227 1.62 -12.43 -3.03
CA SER A 227 1.03 -12.30 -1.70
C SER A 227 0.60 -10.85 -1.48
N GLU A 228 1.03 -10.21 -0.39
CA GLU A 228 0.65 -8.85 -0.03
C GLU A 228 1.32 -7.82 -0.95
N GLY A 229 0.62 -6.75 -1.32
CA GLY A 229 1.27 -5.63 -2.02
C GLY A 229 2.33 -4.97 -1.14
N ILE A 230 1.90 -4.54 0.04
CA ILE A 230 2.76 -3.96 1.07
C ILE A 230 2.47 -4.64 2.40
N TYR A 231 3.54 -5.09 3.07
CA TYR A 231 3.53 -5.59 4.45
C TYR A 231 4.40 -4.68 5.33
N LEU A 232 3.79 -3.90 6.22
CA LEU A 232 4.49 -3.05 7.20
C LEU A 232 4.21 -3.57 8.61
N GLY A 233 5.24 -3.61 9.45
CA GLY A 233 5.07 -4.00 10.84
C GLY A 233 5.17 -5.51 11.01
N SER A 234 4.62 -6.01 12.11
CA SER A 234 4.51 -7.45 12.37
C SER A 234 3.17 -7.74 13.03
N THR A 235 2.53 -8.81 12.57
CA THR A 235 1.32 -9.38 13.20
C THR A 235 1.67 -10.50 14.19
N GLN A 236 2.95 -10.76 14.42
CA GLN A 236 3.42 -11.77 15.37
C GLN A 236 3.30 -11.31 16.82
N ALA A 237 3.56 -12.23 17.75
CA ALA A 237 3.57 -11.93 19.18
C ALA A 237 4.60 -10.85 19.53
N GLN A 238 4.29 -10.05 20.56
CA GLN A 238 5.19 -9.05 21.13
C GLN A 238 6.48 -9.70 21.66
N PRO A 239 7.62 -8.98 21.67
CA PRO A 239 7.75 -7.54 21.41
C PRO A 239 7.98 -7.20 19.93
N GLN A 240 7.28 -6.20 19.40
CA GLN A 240 7.45 -5.74 18.02
C GLN A 240 7.59 -4.21 17.97
N HIS A 241 8.32 -3.69 16.99
CA HIS A 241 8.45 -2.24 16.78
C HIS A 241 7.09 -1.59 16.51
N ALA A 242 6.99 -0.28 16.70
CA ALA A 242 5.83 0.53 16.32
C ALA A 242 6.13 1.49 15.17
N PHE A 243 5.09 1.98 14.50
CA PHE A 243 5.18 3.14 13.59
C PHE A 243 4.63 4.40 14.25
N GLU A 244 5.27 5.54 13.99
CA GLU A 244 4.69 6.86 14.29
C GLU A 244 4.89 7.77 13.09
N ALA A 245 3.92 8.63 12.77
CA ALA A 245 4.00 9.53 11.62
C ALA A 245 4.31 8.80 10.29
N LEU A 246 3.74 7.60 10.09
CA LEU A 246 3.78 6.87 8.82
C LEU A 246 2.79 7.49 7.84
N GLN A 247 3.20 7.66 6.59
CA GLN A 247 2.38 8.24 5.53
C GLN A 247 2.46 7.34 4.29
N ILE A 248 1.33 6.77 3.86
CA ILE A 248 1.21 5.94 2.65
C ILE A 248 0.21 6.58 1.70
N TYR A 249 0.67 7.13 0.57
CA TYR A 249 -0.22 7.89 -0.31
C TYR A 249 0.16 7.95 -1.77
N ASP A 250 -0.83 8.23 -2.63
CA ASP A 250 -0.64 8.36 -4.08
C ASP A 250 0.03 7.12 -4.71
N ASN A 251 -0.20 5.93 -4.13
CA ASN A 251 0.32 4.65 -4.65
C ASN A 251 -0.71 3.92 -5.52
N ARG A 252 -0.18 3.18 -6.50
CA ARG A 252 -0.88 2.13 -7.25
C ARG A 252 -0.46 0.78 -6.71
N ILE A 253 -1.35 0.08 -6.02
CA ILE A 253 -1.07 -1.26 -5.48
C ILE A 253 -2.09 -2.23 -6.08
N LEU A 254 -1.75 -2.91 -7.18
CA LEU A 254 -2.73 -3.54 -8.07
C LEU A 254 -2.45 -5.04 -8.22
N ARG A 255 -3.50 -5.87 -8.32
CA ARG A 255 -3.38 -7.32 -8.63
C ARG A 255 -2.48 -8.07 -7.64
N THR A 256 -2.79 -7.93 -6.36
CA THR A 256 -2.08 -8.62 -5.28
C THR A 256 -2.73 -9.96 -5.00
N GLY A 257 -1.91 -10.98 -4.74
CA GLY A 257 -2.36 -12.34 -4.48
C GLY A 257 -3.22 -12.41 -3.23
N THR A 258 -2.81 -11.70 -2.18
CA THR A 258 -3.57 -11.52 -0.93
C THR A 258 -3.86 -10.01 -0.75
N GLU A 259 -3.72 -9.48 0.46
CA GLU A 259 -3.97 -8.08 0.81
C GLU A 259 -3.22 -7.12 -0.12
N ALA A 260 -3.90 -6.06 -0.57
CA ALA A 260 -3.17 -4.94 -1.18
C ALA A 260 -2.30 -4.25 -0.13
N LEU A 261 -2.82 -4.14 1.10
CA LEU A 261 -2.13 -3.48 2.21
C LEU A 261 -2.32 -4.24 3.52
N GLN A 262 -1.22 -4.69 4.10
CA GLN A 262 -1.17 -5.18 5.47
C GLN A 262 -0.25 -4.28 6.28
N VAL A 263 -0.82 -3.59 7.26
CA VAL A 263 -0.08 -2.72 8.18
C VAL A 263 -0.34 -3.18 9.60
N GLY A 264 0.71 -3.31 10.40
CA GLY A 264 0.62 -3.69 11.81
C GLY A 264 1.42 -2.73 12.69
N GLN A 265 1.10 -2.72 13.97
CA GLN A 265 1.80 -1.93 14.99
C GLN A 265 1.75 -0.41 14.75
N LEU A 266 0.64 0.12 14.22
CA LEU A 266 0.48 1.54 13.98
C LEU A 266 0.29 2.30 15.30
N GLY A 267 1.20 3.23 15.57
CA GLY A 267 1.14 4.19 16.66
C GLY A 267 0.47 5.49 16.22
N SER A 268 0.88 6.60 16.82
CA SER A 268 0.27 7.91 16.60
C SER A 268 0.71 8.59 15.30
N GLY A 269 -0.21 9.30 14.66
CA GLY A 269 0.01 10.14 13.48
C GLY A 269 0.17 9.37 12.17
N CYS A 270 -0.25 8.10 12.10
CA CYS A 270 -0.15 7.35 10.85
C CYS A 270 -1.34 7.66 9.94
N GLU A 271 -1.08 7.89 8.66
CA GLU A 271 -2.12 8.15 7.66
C GLU A 271 -1.90 7.31 6.40
N VAL A 272 -2.99 6.73 5.90
CA VAL A 272 -3.05 6.01 4.63
C VAL A 272 -4.09 6.69 3.75
N HIS A 273 -3.68 7.38 2.70
CA HIS A 273 -4.63 8.19 1.94
C HIS A 273 -4.34 8.33 0.45
N HIS A 274 -5.38 8.57 -0.35
CA HIS A 274 -5.23 8.85 -1.79
C HIS A 274 -4.51 7.72 -2.56
N ASN A 275 -4.71 6.47 -2.15
CA ASN A 275 -4.18 5.29 -2.86
C ASN A 275 -5.27 4.62 -3.70
N VAL A 276 -4.85 3.85 -4.70
CA VAL A 276 -5.69 2.81 -5.31
C VAL A 276 -5.15 1.45 -4.87
N LEU A 277 -5.97 0.71 -4.12
CA LEU A 277 -5.66 -0.57 -3.49
C LEU A 277 -6.50 -1.67 -4.14
N GLY A 278 -5.87 -2.44 -5.02
CA GLY A 278 -6.42 -3.63 -5.66
C GLY A 278 -6.59 -3.53 -7.18
N PRO A 279 -7.19 -4.55 -7.85
CA PRO A 279 -7.84 -5.72 -7.27
C PRO A 279 -6.93 -6.49 -6.32
N GLY A 280 -7.36 -6.60 -5.06
CA GLY A 280 -6.69 -7.40 -4.04
C GLY A 280 -7.20 -8.83 -4.03
N ALA A 281 -6.50 -9.69 -3.30
CA ALA A 281 -6.86 -11.08 -3.07
C ALA A 281 -7.18 -11.87 -4.36
N VAL A 282 -6.48 -11.61 -5.46
CA VAL A 282 -6.77 -12.32 -6.72
C VAL A 282 -6.44 -13.82 -6.60
N ARG A 283 -5.61 -14.24 -5.64
CA ARG A 283 -5.33 -15.65 -5.30
C ARG A 283 -6.26 -16.25 -4.24
N TRP A 284 -7.42 -15.64 -3.92
CA TRP A 284 -8.32 -16.10 -2.86
C TRP A 284 -8.63 -17.63 -2.82
N ARG A 285 -8.68 -18.31 -3.97
CA ARG A 285 -8.89 -19.78 -4.02
C ARG A 285 -7.69 -20.61 -3.55
N SER A 286 -6.50 -20.04 -3.61
CA SER A 286 -5.23 -20.72 -3.39
C SER A 286 -4.18 -19.85 -2.70
N ALA A 287 -4.61 -18.95 -1.82
CA ALA A 287 -3.69 -18.19 -0.98
C ALA A 287 -2.86 -19.14 -0.09
N PHE A 288 -1.75 -18.66 0.43
CA PHE A 288 -0.80 -19.49 1.18
C PHE A 288 -1.36 -20.01 2.52
N GLN A 289 -2.40 -19.36 3.04
CA GLN A 289 -3.12 -19.74 4.24
C GLN A 289 -4.61 -19.33 4.14
N LYS A 290 -5.48 -19.99 4.91
CA LYS A 290 -6.87 -19.56 5.07
C LYS A 290 -6.92 -18.13 5.63
N TRP A 291 -7.92 -17.36 5.17
CA TRP A 291 -8.20 -16.01 5.66
C TRP A 291 -7.08 -15.00 5.32
N GLN A 292 -6.31 -15.26 4.26
CA GLN A 292 -5.31 -14.33 3.69
C GLN A 292 -5.77 -13.94 2.29
N ASP A 293 -6.97 -13.37 2.26
CA ASP A 293 -7.73 -13.07 1.05
C ASP A 293 -8.64 -11.84 1.24
N GLY A 294 -8.28 -10.98 2.21
CA GLY A 294 -8.83 -9.64 2.34
C GLY A 294 -8.11 -8.62 1.44
N ASN A 295 -8.51 -7.35 1.49
CA ASN A 295 -7.81 -6.26 0.79
C ASN A 295 -6.89 -5.48 1.72
N VAL A 296 -7.42 -5.00 2.85
CA VAL A 296 -6.68 -4.21 3.84
C VAL A 296 -6.74 -4.89 5.20
N GLN A 297 -5.58 -5.24 5.75
CA GLN A 297 -5.43 -5.55 7.17
C GLN A 297 -4.78 -4.36 7.87
N TYR A 298 -5.46 -3.82 8.88
CA TYR A 298 -5.07 -2.58 9.56
C TYR A 298 -4.87 -2.81 11.06
N GLY A 299 -3.62 -2.84 11.51
CA GLY A 299 -3.25 -3.12 12.89
C GLY A 299 -2.95 -1.85 13.68
N GLN A 300 -3.95 -1.33 14.39
CA GLN A 300 -3.78 -0.21 15.31
C GLN A 300 -3.16 -0.69 16.64
N ARG A 301 -2.16 0.03 17.15
CA ARG A 301 -1.56 -0.22 18.47
C ARG A 301 -1.88 0.87 19.50
N TYR A 302 -1.60 2.13 19.20
CA TYR A 302 -1.82 3.24 20.12
C TYR A 302 -1.89 4.60 19.39
N GLY A 303 -2.37 5.65 20.06
CA GLY A 303 -2.47 6.98 19.45
C GLY A 303 -3.56 7.07 18.39
N SER A 304 -3.53 8.17 17.62
CA SER A 304 -4.53 8.43 16.57
C SER A 304 -3.97 8.16 15.18
N SER A 305 -4.77 7.56 14.30
CA SER A 305 -4.40 7.29 12.90
C SER A 305 -5.62 7.36 11.96
N SER A 306 -5.36 7.53 10.66
CA SER A 306 -6.41 7.70 9.65
C SER A 306 -6.18 6.87 8.38
N PHE A 307 -7.29 6.45 7.77
CA PHE A 307 -7.37 5.81 6.47
C PHE A 307 -8.45 6.55 5.66
N HIS A 308 -8.06 7.34 4.66
CA HIS A 308 -9.02 8.23 3.99
C HIS A 308 -8.75 8.53 2.53
N HIS A 309 -9.79 8.85 1.77
CA HIS A 309 -9.68 9.21 0.36
C HIS A 309 -9.07 8.09 -0.51
N ASN A 310 -9.12 6.83 -0.08
CA ASN A 310 -8.64 5.69 -0.84
C ASN A 310 -9.74 5.11 -1.73
N VAL A 311 -9.32 4.49 -2.83
CA VAL A 311 -10.15 3.62 -3.66
C VAL A 311 -9.66 2.19 -3.44
N VAL A 312 -10.54 1.35 -2.88
CA VAL A 312 -10.25 -0.04 -2.54
C VAL A 312 -11.15 -0.93 -3.38
N ILE A 313 -10.56 -1.80 -4.20
CA ILE A 313 -11.29 -2.56 -5.21
C ILE A 313 -10.86 -4.02 -5.18
N GLY A 314 -11.81 -4.94 -5.35
CA GLY A 314 -11.58 -6.38 -5.47
C GLY A 314 -11.04 -7.03 -4.19
N THR A 315 -11.78 -7.98 -3.62
CA THR A 315 -11.31 -8.81 -2.51
C THR A 315 -12.08 -10.13 -2.37
N GLY A 316 -11.43 -11.20 -1.91
CA GLY A 316 -12.11 -12.46 -1.63
C GLY A 316 -12.99 -12.33 -0.39
N ASP A 317 -12.40 -11.89 0.72
CA ASP A 317 -13.08 -11.73 2.00
C ASP A 317 -13.45 -10.26 2.29
N LEU A 318 -12.88 -9.66 3.34
CA LEU A 318 -13.20 -8.30 3.76
C LEU A 318 -12.44 -7.26 2.93
N PHE A 319 -13.01 -6.06 2.79
CA PHE A 319 -12.23 -4.90 2.36
C PHE A 319 -11.29 -4.44 3.47
N VAL A 320 -11.77 -4.40 4.72
CA VAL A 320 -10.98 -3.93 5.87
C VAL A 320 -11.14 -4.88 7.04
N GLU A 321 -10.03 -5.42 7.51
CA GLU A 321 -9.94 -6.08 8.81
C GLU A 321 -9.10 -5.23 9.76
N LEU A 322 -9.74 -4.68 10.79
CA LEU A 322 -9.11 -3.85 11.81
C LEU A 322 -8.70 -4.72 13.02
N PHE A 323 -7.40 -4.77 13.30
CA PHE A 323 -6.78 -5.48 14.41
C PHE A 323 -6.25 -4.51 15.48
N PRO A 324 -7.06 -4.13 16.49
CA PRO A 324 -6.53 -3.40 17.62
C PRO A 324 -5.56 -4.31 18.40
N THR A 325 -4.38 -3.79 18.72
CA THR A 325 -3.31 -4.50 19.43
C THR A 325 -2.95 -3.71 20.67
N ARG A 326 -3.10 -4.31 21.84
CA ARG A 326 -2.71 -3.67 23.10
C ARG A 326 -1.33 -4.14 23.54
N VAL A 327 -0.41 -3.20 23.77
CA VAL A 327 0.87 -3.48 24.43
C VAL A 327 0.97 -2.64 25.71
N GLU A 328 1.44 -3.28 26.78
CA GLU A 328 1.59 -2.61 28.08
C GLU A 328 2.67 -1.52 28.01
N GLY A 329 2.38 -0.35 28.56
CA GLY A 329 3.30 0.80 28.58
C GLY A 329 3.20 1.74 27.39
N ASP A 330 2.44 1.38 26.34
CA ASP A 330 2.22 2.28 25.20
C ASP A 330 1.51 3.58 25.61
N PRO A 331 1.87 4.71 24.98
CA PRO A 331 1.24 5.99 25.26
C PRO A 331 -0.19 6.00 24.73
N ARG A 332 -1.14 6.30 25.62
CA ARG A 332 -2.57 6.41 25.28
C ARG A 332 -3.12 7.72 25.82
N ALA A 333 -3.87 8.43 24.99
CA ALA A 333 -4.53 9.67 25.36
C ALA A 333 -6.05 9.50 25.29
N GLN A 334 -6.75 10.17 26.20
CA GLN A 334 -8.20 10.29 26.09
C GLN A 334 -8.55 11.01 24.78
N GLY A 335 -9.38 10.38 23.96
CA GLY A 335 -9.80 10.94 22.68
C GLY A 335 -8.93 10.52 21.50
N ASP A 336 -8.00 9.56 21.67
CA ASP A 336 -7.34 8.92 20.54
C ASP A 336 -8.38 8.27 19.61
N THR A 337 -8.14 8.35 18.30
CA THR A 337 -9.09 7.81 17.30
C THR A 337 -8.40 7.04 16.19
N VAL A 338 -9.05 5.98 15.72
CA VAL A 338 -8.75 5.36 14.43
C VAL A 338 -9.90 5.67 13.50
N SER A 339 -9.62 6.37 12.41
CA SER A 339 -10.66 6.82 11.48
C SER A 339 -10.51 6.22 10.10
N PHE A 340 -11.61 5.73 9.56
CA PHE A 340 -11.77 5.31 8.17
C PHE A 340 -12.81 6.23 7.55
N ALA A 341 -12.36 7.20 6.77
CA ALA A 341 -13.22 8.28 6.31
C ALA A 341 -13.11 8.56 4.82
N ASP A 342 -14.25 8.83 4.16
CA ASP A 342 -14.26 9.30 2.78
C ASP A 342 -13.55 8.33 1.82
N ASN A 343 -13.77 7.01 1.96
CA ASN A 343 -13.21 5.99 1.07
C ASN A 343 -14.29 5.38 0.17
N TYR A 344 -13.84 4.79 -0.94
CA TYR A 344 -14.68 4.01 -1.84
C TYR A 344 -14.23 2.54 -1.83
N PHE A 345 -15.20 1.63 -1.67
CA PHE A 345 -14.99 0.19 -1.64
C PHE A 345 -15.88 -0.50 -2.68
N ALA A 346 -15.30 -1.33 -3.55
CA ALA A 346 -16.07 -2.04 -4.57
C ALA A 346 -15.61 -3.48 -4.82
N ASP A 347 -16.61 -4.34 -4.99
CA ASP A 347 -16.53 -5.72 -5.44
C ASP A 347 -15.81 -6.68 -4.47
N THR A 348 -16.60 -7.38 -3.66
CA THR A 348 -16.17 -8.41 -2.71
C THR A 348 -16.96 -9.71 -2.90
N SER A 349 -16.30 -10.85 -2.66
CA SER A 349 -16.97 -12.16 -2.60
C SER A 349 -17.64 -12.45 -1.23
N SER A 350 -17.46 -11.56 -0.25
CA SER A 350 -17.88 -11.70 1.16
C SER A 350 -18.48 -10.38 1.68
N SER A 351 -17.89 -9.76 2.72
CA SER A 351 -18.43 -8.59 3.43
C SER A 351 -17.49 -7.37 3.38
N GLY A 352 -17.87 -6.30 4.08
CA GLY A 352 -17.20 -5.00 4.01
C GLY A 352 -16.03 -4.87 4.97
N ALA A 353 -16.33 -4.69 6.25
CA ALA A 353 -15.32 -4.45 7.28
C ALA A 353 -15.62 -5.20 8.57
N TYR A 354 -14.56 -5.56 9.29
CA TYR A 354 -14.65 -6.18 10.61
C TYR A 354 -13.61 -5.58 11.56
N THR A 355 -13.96 -5.51 12.84
CA THR A 355 -13.06 -5.05 13.91
C THR A 355 -13.06 -6.04 15.07
N HIS A 356 -11.87 -6.36 15.56
CA HIS A 356 -11.69 -7.29 16.68
C HIS A 356 -11.96 -6.62 18.05
N ALA A 357 -12.35 -7.42 19.04
CA ALA A 357 -12.78 -6.95 20.36
C ALA A 357 -11.61 -6.79 21.36
N ILE A 358 -10.73 -5.82 21.13
CA ILE A 358 -9.56 -5.54 21.99
C ILE A 358 -9.60 -4.07 22.44
N ASP A 359 -9.47 -3.82 23.75
CA ASP A 359 -9.41 -2.48 24.35
C ASP A 359 -8.04 -1.84 24.10
N THR A 360 -7.99 -0.95 23.12
CA THR A 360 -6.84 -0.07 22.89
C THR A 360 -7.07 1.32 23.47
N GLY A 361 -8.31 1.66 23.86
CA GLY A 361 -8.67 2.97 24.42
C GLY A 361 -8.93 4.03 23.35
N VAL A 362 -8.97 3.64 22.08
CA VAL A 362 -9.28 4.51 20.94
C VAL A 362 -10.78 4.52 20.66
N THR A 363 -11.27 5.58 20.02
CA THR A 363 -12.57 5.55 19.35
C THR A 363 -12.37 5.14 17.89
N ILE A 364 -13.03 4.07 17.49
CA ILE A 364 -13.02 3.57 16.11
C ILE A 364 -14.12 4.29 15.32
N ARG A 365 -13.76 4.91 14.19
CA ARG A 365 -14.68 5.72 13.39
C ARG A 365 -14.72 5.22 11.95
N PHE A 366 -15.91 4.96 11.43
CA PHE A 366 -16.14 4.70 10.01
C PHE A 366 -17.17 5.70 9.50
N GLU A 367 -16.71 6.65 8.69
CA GLU A 367 -17.51 7.83 8.34
C GLU A 367 -17.50 8.14 6.85
N ARG A 368 -18.67 8.41 6.26
CA ARG A 368 -18.78 8.88 4.85
C ARG A 368 -18.11 7.97 3.83
N ASN A 369 -18.07 6.66 4.08
CA ASN A 369 -17.55 5.70 3.11
C ASN A 369 -18.66 5.24 2.16
N ALA A 370 -18.30 4.99 0.91
CA ALA A 370 -19.16 4.44 -0.12
C ALA A 370 -18.81 2.97 -0.40
N TRP A 371 -19.80 2.08 -0.37
CA TRP A 371 -19.60 0.64 -0.50
C TRP A 371 -20.51 0.08 -1.59
N ARG A 372 -19.97 -0.77 -2.46
CA ARG A 372 -20.78 -1.48 -3.47
C ARG A 372 -20.21 -2.83 -3.87
N GLY A 373 -20.97 -3.58 -4.65
CA GLY A 373 -20.46 -4.80 -5.30
C GLY A 373 -20.37 -6.01 -4.37
N PHE A 374 -21.32 -6.19 -3.45
CA PHE A 374 -21.38 -7.38 -2.60
C PHE A 374 -21.98 -8.55 -3.37
N ARG A 375 -21.17 -9.57 -3.67
CA ARG A 375 -21.59 -10.76 -4.40
C ARG A 375 -21.13 -11.99 -3.64
N PHE A 376 -21.98 -12.55 -2.78
CA PHE A 376 -21.56 -13.70 -1.98
C PHE A 376 -21.30 -14.94 -2.84
N HIS A 377 -20.05 -15.38 -2.88
CA HIS A 377 -19.59 -16.65 -3.46
C HIS A 377 -18.35 -17.18 -2.72
N TYR A 378 -18.15 -16.71 -1.49
CA TYR A 378 -17.04 -17.12 -0.63
C TYR A 378 -17.12 -18.60 -0.23
N ASP A 379 -18.34 -19.16 -0.23
CA ASP A 379 -18.65 -20.56 0.02
C ASP A 379 -18.07 -21.52 -1.03
N GLU A 380 -17.70 -21.02 -2.21
CA GLU A 380 -16.97 -21.79 -3.22
C GLU A 380 -15.61 -22.29 -2.71
N VAL A 381 -14.97 -21.52 -1.82
CA VAL A 381 -13.70 -21.88 -1.17
C VAL A 381 -13.93 -22.35 0.26
N TYR A 382 -14.87 -21.75 0.98
CA TYR A 382 -15.14 -22.07 2.39
C TYR A 382 -16.59 -22.54 2.58
N PRO A 383 -16.90 -23.84 2.44
CA PRO A 383 -18.28 -24.34 2.42
C PRO A 383 -19.12 -24.06 3.68
N ASP A 384 -18.47 -23.77 4.80
CA ASP A 384 -19.12 -23.40 6.07
C ASP A 384 -19.34 -21.87 6.21
N ALA A 385 -18.85 -21.07 5.26
CA ALA A 385 -19.07 -19.64 5.25
C ALA A 385 -20.55 -19.34 4.99
N ALA A 386 -21.10 -18.43 5.78
CA ALA A 386 -22.47 -17.97 5.63
C ALA A 386 -22.50 -16.64 4.89
N GLU A 387 -23.57 -16.43 4.13
CA GLU A 387 -23.84 -15.13 3.51
C GLU A 387 -23.85 -14.02 4.59
N PRO A 388 -23.17 -12.88 4.36
CA PRO A 388 -23.18 -11.76 5.30
C PRO A 388 -24.59 -11.25 5.56
N VAL A 389 -24.80 -10.70 6.75
CA VAL A 389 -26.07 -10.04 7.13
C VAL A 389 -25.92 -8.52 7.28
N GLN A 390 -24.69 -8.02 7.22
CA GLN A 390 -24.32 -6.61 7.36
C GLN A 390 -22.95 -6.36 6.73
N VAL A 391 -22.67 -5.12 6.34
CA VAL A 391 -21.38 -4.69 5.78
C VAL A 391 -20.31 -4.53 6.85
N PHE A 392 -20.67 -3.96 8.01
CA PHE A 392 -19.77 -3.69 9.11
C PHE A 392 -20.02 -4.63 10.29
N GLY A 393 -19.04 -5.47 10.61
CA GLY A 393 -19.04 -6.36 11.76
C GLY A 393 -18.25 -5.78 12.93
N VAL A 394 -18.83 -5.84 14.13
CA VAL A 394 -18.14 -5.51 15.39
C VAL A 394 -17.90 -6.80 16.15
N GLY A 395 -16.65 -7.06 16.55
CA GLY A 395 -16.31 -8.17 17.42
C GLY A 395 -17.15 -8.15 18.69
N SER A 396 -17.67 -9.32 19.07
CA SER A 396 -18.58 -9.43 20.22
C SER A 396 -17.95 -8.85 21.49
N ASN A 397 -18.69 -8.00 22.20
CA ASN A 397 -18.23 -7.29 23.40
C ASN A 397 -17.02 -6.37 23.17
N SER A 398 -16.86 -5.81 21.97
CA SER A 398 -15.78 -4.84 21.72
C SER A 398 -15.88 -3.66 22.71
N PRO A 399 -14.81 -3.41 23.49
CA PRO A 399 -14.80 -2.40 24.56
C PRO A 399 -14.56 -0.98 24.03
N ASP A 400 -13.92 -0.85 22.87
CA ASP A 400 -13.65 0.45 22.25
C ASP A 400 -14.95 1.03 21.65
N PRO A 401 -15.24 2.34 21.82
CA PRO A 401 -16.39 2.98 21.19
C PRO A 401 -16.27 2.97 19.65
N HIS A 402 -17.39 2.72 18.98
CA HIS A 402 -17.52 2.74 17.52
C HIS A 402 -18.47 3.85 17.11
N VAL A 403 -18.02 4.70 16.18
CA VAL A 403 -18.83 5.77 15.59
C VAL A 403 -18.97 5.48 14.09
N LEU A 404 -20.18 5.13 13.69
CA LEU A 404 -20.53 4.71 12.33
C LEU A 404 -21.46 5.74 11.72
N LYS A 405 -20.93 6.67 10.91
CA LYS A 405 -21.72 7.83 10.43
C LYS A 405 -21.73 8.02 8.93
N ASP A 406 -22.90 8.29 8.38
CA ASP A 406 -23.09 8.74 7.00
C ASP A 406 -22.47 7.81 5.93
N ASN A 407 -22.36 6.50 6.21
CA ASN A 407 -21.89 5.54 5.20
C ASN A 407 -23.02 5.21 4.23
N VAL A 408 -22.68 5.02 2.96
CA VAL A 408 -23.64 4.67 1.89
C VAL A 408 -23.30 3.30 1.33
N VAL A 409 -24.27 2.40 1.33
CA VAL A 409 -24.11 1.01 0.85
C VAL A 409 -25.06 0.74 -0.31
N GLU A 410 -24.50 0.33 -1.45
CA GLU A 410 -25.22 -0.32 -2.54
C GLU A 410 -25.05 -1.83 -2.40
N GLY A 411 -26.11 -2.52 -1.98
CA GLY A 411 -26.06 -3.97 -1.84
C GLY A 411 -27.23 -4.54 -1.05
N PRO A 412 -27.27 -5.87 -0.90
CA PRO A 412 -28.34 -6.57 -0.20
C PRO A 412 -28.27 -6.40 1.32
N TYR A 413 -27.16 -5.92 1.87
CA TYR A 413 -26.91 -5.86 3.31
C TYR A 413 -26.97 -4.40 3.82
N PRO A 414 -27.57 -4.15 5.00
CA PRO A 414 -27.45 -2.85 5.65
C PRO A 414 -25.99 -2.60 6.08
N PHE A 415 -25.62 -1.33 6.29
CA PHE A 415 -24.27 -1.03 6.78
C PHE A 415 -23.97 -1.73 8.12
N ILE A 416 -24.92 -1.69 9.05
CA ILE A 416 -24.87 -2.44 10.31
C ILE A 416 -26.28 -2.90 10.69
N ALA A 417 -26.40 -4.14 11.16
CA ALA A 417 -27.66 -4.72 11.63
C ALA A 417 -27.66 -4.94 13.15
N TRP A 418 -26.52 -5.32 13.73
CA TRP A 418 -26.40 -5.61 15.16
C TRP A 418 -25.67 -4.50 15.90
N LEU A 419 -26.40 -3.82 16.80
CA LEU A 419 -25.86 -2.72 17.59
C LEU A 419 -25.48 -3.22 18.99
N PHE A 420 -24.18 -3.16 19.30
CA PHE A 420 -23.67 -3.32 20.65
C PHE A 420 -23.76 -1.99 21.42
N PRO A 421 -23.73 -2.00 22.76
CA PRO A 421 -23.71 -0.77 23.56
C PRO A 421 -22.54 0.17 23.25
N SER A 422 -21.44 -0.35 22.71
CA SER A 422 -20.27 0.43 22.28
C SER A 422 -20.44 1.09 20.90
N VAL A 423 -21.58 0.91 20.22
CA VAL A 423 -21.80 1.39 18.84
C VAL A 423 -22.79 2.55 18.80
N GLU A 424 -22.34 3.69 18.28
CA GLU A 424 -23.17 4.80 17.81
C GLU A 424 -23.27 4.74 16.28
N ALA A 425 -24.48 4.56 15.74
CA ALA A 425 -24.72 4.51 14.30
C ALA A 425 -25.77 5.55 13.88
N GLU A 426 -25.41 6.44 12.96
CA GLU A 426 -26.27 7.55 12.51
C GLU A 426 -26.08 7.80 11.01
N GLY A 427 -27.14 8.14 10.28
CA GLY A 427 -27.03 8.58 8.88
C GLY A 427 -26.58 7.53 7.86
N ASN A 428 -26.35 6.27 8.27
CA ASN A 428 -25.99 5.20 7.33
C ASN A 428 -27.18 4.81 6.46
N THR A 429 -27.00 4.78 5.14
CA THR A 429 -28.08 4.58 4.16
C THR A 429 -27.80 3.46 3.18
N SER A 430 -28.86 2.77 2.76
CA SER A 430 -28.85 1.86 1.62
C SER A 430 -29.32 2.60 0.38
N ALA A 431 -28.41 2.90 -0.53
CA ALA A 431 -28.68 3.67 -1.75
C ALA A 431 -27.72 3.26 -2.86
N ALA A 432 -28.05 3.62 -4.11
CA ALA A 432 -27.15 3.39 -5.23
C ALA A 432 -25.83 4.16 -5.03
N VAL A 433 -24.71 3.51 -5.31
CA VAL A 433 -23.37 4.07 -5.23
C VAL A 433 -22.82 4.04 -6.65
N ALA A 434 -22.62 5.23 -7.22
CA ALA A 434 -22.06 5.33 -8.55
C ALA A 434 -20.66 4.70 -8.60
N GLN A 435 -20.29 4.11 -9.72
CA GLN A 435 -18.99 3.47 -9.87
C GLN A 435 -17.87 4.51 -10.10
N VAL A 436 -16.67 4.27 -9.56
CA VAL A 436 -15.47 5.01 -9.95
C VAL A 436 -15.14 4.79 -11.43
N ARG A 437 -14.79 5.86 -12.14
CA ARG A 437 -14.29 5.77 -13.51
C ARG A 437 -12.81 6.05 -13.51
N PHE A 438 -11.99 5.05 -13.81
CA PHE A 438 -10.57 5.25 -14.06
C PHE A 438 -10.36 5.82 -15.46
N ARG A 439 -9.21 6.46 -15.68
CA ARG A 439 -8.85 6.97 -17.01
C ARG A 439 -8.62 5.83 -18.00
N GLU A 440 -7.83 4.84 -17.60
CA GLU A 440 -7.55 3.66 -18.41
C GLU A 440 -6.95 2.55 -17.54
N PHE A 441 -7.73 1.51 -17.21
CA PHE A 441 -7.28 0.47 -16.27
C PHE A 441 -7.08 -0.90 -16.93
N MET A 442 -8.04 -1.83 -16.81
CA MET A 442 -7.92 -3.21 -17.31
C MET A 442 -9.02 -3.62 -18.31
N GLY A 443 -9.76 -2.66 -18.84
CA GLY A 443 -10.86 -2.89 -19.79
C GLY A 443 -12.23 -2.87 -19.11
N ALA A 444 -13.27 -2.61 -19.92
CA ALA A 444 -14.61 -2.33 -19.43
C ALA A 444 -15.23 -3.48 -18.60
N ASP A 445 -14.88 -4.73 -18.92
CA ASP A 445 -15.44 -5.91 -18.26
C ASP A 445 -14.90 -6.13 -16.85
N LEU A 446 -13.64 -5.77 -16.59
CA LEU A 446 -13.04 -5.76 -15.26
C LEU A 446 -13.36 -4.49 -14.48
N ASP A 447 -13.57 -3.36 -15.16
CA ASP A 447 -14.03 -2.14 -14.51
C ASP A 447 -15.44 -2.32 -13.92
N GLU A 448 -16.32 -3.10 -14.56
CA GLU A 448 -17.69 -3.40 -14.06
C GLU A 448 -17.74 -4.28 -12.80
N ASP A 449 -16.76 -5.17 -12.63
CA ASP A 449 -16.66 -6.09 -11.50
C ASP A 449 -15.21 -6.56 -11.33
N TYR A 450 -14.51 -5.94 -10.37
CA TYR A 450 -13.11 -6.22 -10.11
C TYR A 450 -12.85 -7.64 -9.58
N ARG A 451 -13.88 -8.36 -9.10
CA ARG A 451 -13.76 -9.76 -8.65
C ARG A 451 -13.62 -10.76 -9.77
N ARG A 452 -13.90 -10.36 -11.00
CA ARG A 452 -13.72 -11.22 -12.18
C ARG A 452 -12.26 -11.51 -12.51
N LEU A 453 -11.33 -10.72 -11.96
CA LEU A 453 -9.91 -11.03 -12.06
C LEU A 453 -9.52 -12.01 -10.94
N GLU A 454 -9.05 -13.19 -11.36
CA GLU A 454 -8.45 -14.18 -10.46
C GLU A 454 -6.98 -14.42 -10.82
N TRP A 455 -6.22 -15.02 -9.92
CA TRP A 455 -4.96 -15.65 -10.25
C TRP A 455 -5.24 -17.08 -10.69
N TRP A 456 -4.61 -17.53 -11.77
CA TRP A 456 -4.85 -18.87 -12.26
C TRP A 456 -4.39 -19.93 -11.24
N THR A 457 -5.24 -20.90 -10.94
CA THR A 457 -4.91 -22.09 -10.17
C THR A 457 -5.66 -23.30 -10.72
N ALA A 458 -5.04 -24.47 -10.69
CA ALA A 458 -5.71 -25.71 -11.08
C ALA A 458 -6.76 -26.15 -10.04
N ARG A 459 -6.54 -25.81 -8.76
CA ARG A 459 -7.36 -26.27 -7.62
C ARG A 459 -7.58 -25.15 -6.62
N ALA A 460 -8.76 -25.14 -6.01
CA ALA A 460 -9.04 -24.30 -4.85
C ALA A 460 -8.39 -24.94 -3.61
N THR A 461 -7.09 -24.73 -3.41
CA THR A 461 -6.29 -25.43 -2.40
C THR A 461 -6.72 -25.13 -0.96
N LEU A 462 -7.43 -24.03 -0.74
CA LEU A 462 -8.00 -23.68 0.56
C LEU A 462 -9.35 -24.34 0.85
N SER A 463 -10.01 -24.89 -0.17
CA SER A 463 -11.24 -25.67 0.00
C SER A 463 -10.95 -27.04 0.60
N PRO A 464 -11.79 -27.56 1.53
CA PRO A 464 -11.56 -28.85 2.18
C PRO A 464 -11.37 -30.03 1.23
N ASP A 465 -12.00 -29.99 0.06
CA ASP A 465 -11.94 -31.03 -0.97
C ASP A 465 -10.93 -30.75 -2.09
N GLN A 466 -10.23 -29.60 -2.05
CA GLN A 466 -9.30 -29.14 -3.08
C GLN A 466 -9.83 -29.33 -4.51
N ARG A 467 -11.11 -28.97 -4.68
CA ARG A 467 -11.82 -29.12 -5.94
C ARG A 467 -11.09 -28.43 -7.08
N VAL A 468 -11.24 -29.02 -8.27
CA VAL A 468 -10.74 -28.45 -9.51
C VAL A 468 -11.47 -27.13 -9.80
N VAL A 469 -10.74 -26.10 -10.20
CA VAL A 469 -11.33 -24.83 -10.62
C VAL A 469 -11.73 -24.93 -12.10
N VAL A 470 -12.97 -24.54 -12.38
CA VAL A 470 -13.51 -24.47 -13.74
C VAL A 470 -13.59 -23.01 -14.16
N TYR A 471 -12.95 -22.68 -15.27
CA TYR A 471 -12.96 -21.35 -15.87
C TYR A 471 -13.95 -21.31 -17.03
N SER A 472 -14.94 -20.43 -16.94
CA SER A 472 -15.90 -20.18 -18.03
C SER A 472 -15.24 -19.42 -19.20
N VAL A 473 -15.87 -19.47 -20.38
CA VAL A 473 -15.48 -18.60 -21.52
C VAL A 473 -15.47 -17.14 -21.08
N GLY A 474 -14.40 -16.41 -21.42
CA GLY A 474 -14.22 -15.01 -21.06
C GLY A 474 -13.72 -14.77 -19.63
N ALA A 475 -13.43 -15.82 -18.85
CA ALA A 475 -12.76 -15.66 -17.54
C ALA A 475 -11.41 -14.96 -17.69
N ARG A 476 -11.09 -14.06 -16.76
CA ARG A 476 -9.84 -13.29 -16.72
C ARG A 476 -8.94 -13.82 -15.62
N VAL A 477 -7.74 -14.24 -15.98
CA VAL A 477 -6.76 -14.74 -14.99
C VAL A 477 -5.40 -14.09 -15.15
N LEU A 478 -4.70 -13.89 -14.04
CA LEU A 478 -3.29 -13.56 -14.00
C LEU A 478 -2.45 -14.85 -13.85
N GLN A 479 -1.40 -14.98 -14.66
CA GLN A 479 -0.37 -16.00 -14.49
C GLN A 479 1.01 -15.43 -14.84
N GLY A 480 1.96 -15.48 -13.91
CA GLY A 480 3.33 -15.02 -14.15
C GLY A 480 3.43 -13.53 -14.52
N GLY A 481 2.47 -12.70 -14.07
CA GLY A 481 2.36 -11.29 -14.43
C GLY A 481 1.74 -11.03 -15.81
N THR A 482 1.20 -12.06 -16.48
CA THR A 482 0.49 -11.92 -17.76
C THR A 482 -1.00 -12.16 -17.55
N LEU A 483 -1.83 -11.29 -18.12
CA LEU A 483 -3.28 -11.46 -18.15
C LEU A 483 -3.70 -12.40 -19.30
N TYR A 484 -4.66 -13.27 -19.02
CA TYR A 484 -5.22 -14.20 -19.98
C TYR A 484 -6.74 -14.16 -19.98
N GLU A 485 -7.32 -14.51 -21.13
CA GLU A 485 -8.74 -14.74 -21.32
C GLU A 485 -9.01 -16.18 -21.75
N ALA A 486 -9.96 -16.85 -21.11
CA ALA A 486 -10.41 -18.17 -21.53
C ALA A 486 -11.21 -18.09 -22.85
N LEU A 487 -10.80 -18.82 -23.87
CA LEU A 487 -11.49 -18.92 -25.17
C LEU A 487 -12.57 -20.00 -25.18
N SER A 488 -12.45 -20.99 -24.30
CA SER A 488 -13.43 -22.05 -24.06
C SER A 488 -13.55 -22.32 -22.56
N GLU A 489 -14.67 -22.90 -22.13
CA GLU A 489 -14.74 -23.47 -20.78
C GLU A 489 -13.62 -24.51 -20.62
N ASN A 490 -12.90 -24.45 -19.50
CA ASN A 490 -11.76 -25.31 -19.26
C ASN A 490 -11.45 -25.48 -17.77
N GLN A 491 -10.63 -26.49 -17.47
CA GLN A 491 -10.11 -26.78 -16.14
C GLN A 491 -8.74 -27.44 -16.25
N GLU A 492 -7.84 -27.21 -15.28
CA GLU A 492 -6.48 -27.77 -15.25
C GLU A 492 -5.65 -27.52 -16.54
N LYS A 493 -6.06 -26.54 -17.37
CA LYS A 493 -5.34 -26.08 -18.57
C LYS A 493 -4.57 -24.83 -18.21
N GLU A 494 -3.26 -24.96 -18.11
CA GLU A 494 -2.37 -23.86 -17.74
C GLU A 494 -2.29 -22.81 -18.87
N PRO A 495 -2.52 -21.50 -18.59
CA PRO A 495 -2.65 -20.49 -19.64
C PRO A 495 -1.47 -20.39 -20.59
N ALA A 496 -0.25 -20.26 -20.06
CA ALA A 496 0.96 -20.17 -20.87
C ALA A 496 1.24 -21.44 -21.71
N ALA A 497 0.74 -22.60 -21.28
CA ALA A 497 0.99 -23.90 -21.93
C ALA A 497 -0.13 -24.31 -22.91
N THR A 498 -1.27 -23.61 -22.94
CA THR A 498 -2.46 -24.01 -23.70
C THR A 498 -3.09 -22.85 -24.49
N PRO A 499 -2.38 -22.34 -25.53
CA PRO A 499 -2.80 -21.15 -26.29
C PRO A 499 -4.06 -21.37 -27.16
N ASP A 500 -4.49 -22.61 -27.34
CA ASP A 500 -5.76 -22.96 -27.97
C ASP A 500 -6.97 -22.74 -27.04
N VAL A 501 -6.74 -22.71 -25.72
CA VAL A 501 -7.74 -22.51 -24.68
C VAL A 501 -7.64 -21.11 -24.07
N TRP A 502 -6.44 -20.53 -23.99
CA TRP A 502 -6.21 -19.23 -23.39
C TRP A 502 -5.58 -18.25 -24.38
N ARG A 503 -6.09 -17.03 -24.39
CA ARG A 503 -5.48 -15.91 -25.11
C ARG A 503 -4.77 -14.99 -24.13
N ALA A 504 -3.47 -14.82 -24.31
CA ALA A 504 -2.72 -13.76 -23.63
C ALA A 504 -3.23 -12.39 -24.06
N LEU A 505 -3.39 -11.49 -23.10
CA LEU A 505 -3.83 -10.12 -23.31
C LEU A 505 -2.63 -9.17 -23.19
N PRO A 506 -2.69 -7.98 -23.81
CA PRO A 506 -1.68 -6.96 -23.57
C PRO A 506 -1.65 -6.58 -22.07
N PRO A 507 -0.50 -6.11 -21.55
CA PRO A 507 -0.44 -5.52 -20.22
C PRO A 507 -1.46 -4.38 -20.09
N PRO A 508 -2.14 -4.25 -18.93
CA PRO A 508 -3.11 -3.21 -18.71
C PRO A 508 -2.44 -1.82 -18.67
N ALA A 509 -3.21 -0.78 -18.96
CA ALA A 509 -2.68 0.59 -18.94
C ALA A 509 -2.36 1.04 -17.50
N ASP A 510 -3.18 0.63 -16.52
CA ASP A 510 -3.00 0.97 -15.10
C ASP A 510 -2.97 2.48 -14.79
N ASP A 511 -3.60 3.31 -15.62
CA ASP A 511 -3.97 4.68 -15.26
C ASP A 511 -5.25 4.69 -14.41
N VAL A 512 -5.05 4.34 -13.15
CA VAL A 512 -6.08 4.33 -12.10
C VAL A 512 -6.29 5.70 -11.46
N ARG A 513 -5.82 6.79 -12.09
CA ARG A 513 -6.34 8.11 -11.74
C ARG A 513 -7.81 8.15 -12.13
N LEU A 514 -8.60 8.86 -11.35
CA LEU A 514 -9.99 9.06 -11.71
C LEU A 514 -10.11 9.91 -12.98
N ALA A 515 -11.01 9.50 -13.87
CA ALA A 515 -11.42 10.27 -15.01
C ALA A 515 -12.09 11.59 -14.53
N PRO A 516 -11.98 12.70 -15.28
CA PRO A 516 -12.56 13.98 -14.87
C PRO A 516 -14.08 13.94 -14.59
N ASP A 517 -14.79 13.01 -15.20
CA ASP A 517 -16.23 12.79 -15.03
C ASP A 517 -16.57 11.66 -14.04
N SER A 518 -15.57 11.11 -13.34
CA SER A 518 -15.79 10.14 -12.28
C SER A 518 -16.63 10.77 -11.15
N PRO A 519 -17.68 10.11 -10.65
CA PRO A 519 -18.59 10.66 -9.65
C PRO A 519 -17.93 10.84 -8.26
N HIS A 520 -16.73 10.30 -8.06
CA HIS A 520 -16.00 10.28 -6.80
C HIS A 520 -14.74 11.15 -6.85
N ALA A 521 -14.85 12.36 -7.40
CA ALA A 521 -13.72 13.28 -7.50
C ALA A 521 -13.04 13.51 -6.14
N GLY A 522 -11.71 13.51 -6.12
CA GLY A 522 -10.90 13.67 -4.90
C GLY A 522 -10.48 12.38 -4.20
N LEU A 523 -11.03 11.22 -4.61
CA LEU A 523 -10.54 9.91 -4.14
C LEU A 523 -9.41 9.37 -5.01
N GLY A 524 -8.62 8.46 -4.44
CA GLY A 524 -7.52 7.79 -5.12
C GLY A 524 -6.37 8.76 -5.41
N ILE A 525 -5.60 8.45 -6.45
CA ILE A 525 -4.33 9.14 -6.75
C ILE A 525 -4.56 10.59 -7.14
N ARG A 526 -3.79 11.48 -6.49
CA ARG A 526 -3.75 12.91 -6.84
C ARG A 526 -2.68 13.16 -7.89
N TRP A 527 -3.05 13.86 -8.95
CA TRP A 527 -2.09 14.36 -9.93
C TRP A 527 -2.53 15.72 -10.50
N PRO A 528 -1.67 16.75 -10.55
CA PRO A 528 -0.31 16.77 -10.00
C PRO A 528 -0.28 16.58 -8.48
N PRO A 529 0.81 16.06 -7.91
CA PRO A 529 0.92 15.85 -6.47
C PRO A 529 0.86 17.21 -5.77
N PRO A 530 0.24 17.30 -4.58
CA PRO A 530 0.20 18.56 -3.83
C PRO A 530 1.62 19.06 -3.53
N ALA A 531 1.78 20.39 -3.45
CA ALA A 531 3.03 20.98 -2.98
C ALA A 531 3.29 20.54 -1.53
N ARG A 532 4.52 20.11 -1.24
CA ARG A 532 4.97 19.66 0.08
C ARG A 532 5.79 20.70 0.81
#